data_AF-A0A1H0KS89-F1
#
_entry.id   AF-A0A1H0KS89-F1
#
_cell.length_a   1.000
_cell.length_b   1.000
_cell.length_c   1.000
_cell.angle_alpha   90.00
_cell.angle_beta   90.00
_cell.angle_gamma   90.00
#
_symmetry.space_group_name_H-M   'P 1'
#
loop_
_entity.id
_entity.type
_entity.pdbx_description
1 polymer ?
#
loop_
_entity_poly.entity_id
_entity_poly.type
_entity_poly.pdbx_seq_one_letter_code
_entity_poly.pdbx_strand_id
1 'polypeptide(L)'
;MSLDVLNYQRISPLAFSSSARIDSYACRTGMGNRPEYPIEEAIQFFPQTNESLAQLLANHLRIKVRAFVRRSDYRNTWGSFEERQLGKLCGISDNAAPGEEWCRRWRALAKERKNNNDALTFTYQTMGAMNPVISGDTPIGVPGGHFDFLPK
;
A
#
# COMPACT_ATOMS: atom_id res chain seq x y z
N MET A 1 6.01 -5.28 -15.52
CA MET A 1 6.92 -5.70 -14.43
C MET A 1 6.87 -4.61 -13.36
N SER A 2 6.47 -4.92 -12.13
CA SER A 2 6.45 -3.94 -11.03
C SER A 2 7.85 -3.76 -10.46
N LEU A 3 8.25 -2.52 -10.13
CA LEU A 3 9.50 -2.26 -9.42
C LEU A 3 9.28 -2.44 -7.91
N ASP A 4 10.05 -3.31 -7.26
CA ASP A 4 9.94 -3.59 -5.84
C ASP A 4 11.28 -4.00 -5.20
N VAL A 5 11.27 -4.23 -3.88
CA VAL A 5 12.46 -4.58 -3.09
C VAL A 5 13.13 -5.90 -3.51
N LEU A 6 12.43 -6.76 -4.26
CA LEU A 6 12.96 -8.04 -4.72
C LEU A 6 13.62 -7.94 -6.10
N ASN A 7 13.33 -6.89 -6.87
CA ASN A 7 13.78 -6.78 -8.26
C ASN A 7 14.47 -5.47 -8.63
N TYR A 8 14.61 -4.52 -7.70
CA TYR A 8 15.25 -3.22 -7.95
C TYR A 8 16.68 -3.31 -8.53
N GLN A 9 17.42 -4.38 -8.19
CA GLN A 9 18.77 -4.62 -8.68
C GLN A 9 18.85 -4.92 -10.18
N ARG A 10 17.73 -5.24 -10.82
CA ARG A 10 17.66 -5.50 -12.27
C ARG A 10 17.81 -4.22 -13.10
N ILE A 11 17.64 -3.05 -12.50
CA ILE A 11 17.87 -1.78 -13.16
C ILE A 11 19.38 -1.56 -13.26
N SER A 12 19.91 -1.38 -14.46
CA SER A 12 21.34 -1.13 -14.65
C SER A 12 21.74 0.25 -14.08
N PRO A 13 22.73 0.35 -13.17
CA PRO A 13 23.24 1.64 -12.70
C PRO A 13 23.83 2.49 -13.84
N LEU A 14 24.38 1.84 -14.88
CA LEU A 14 24.95 2.52 -16.06
C LEU A 14 23.90 3.24 -16.91
N ALA A 15 22.61 3.00 -16.68
CA ALA A 15 21.54 3.71 -17.36
C ALA A 15 21.37 5.16 -16.85
N PHE A 16 22.04 5.52 -15.74
CA PHE A 16 21.90 6.83 -15.10
C PHE A 16 23.23 7.60 -15.11
N SER A 17 23.15 8.91 -15.36
CA SER A 17 24.25 9.82 -15.08
C SER A 17 24.51 9.88 -13.58
N SER A 18 25.76 10.12 -13.17
CA SER A 18 26.12 10.38 -11.77
C SER A 18 25.38 11.59 -11.16
N SER A 19 24.89 12.51 -12.00
CA SER A 19 24.10 13.67 -11.59
C SER A 19 22.57 13.46 -11.66
N ALA A 20 22.12 12.29 -12.13
CA ALA A 20 20.70 12.01 -12.26
C ALA A 20 20.00 11.97 -10.91
N ARG A 21 18.67 12.17 -10.93
CA ARG A 21 17.83 11.96 -9.76
C ARG A 21 16.54 11.25 -10.14
N ILE A 22 16.01 10.47 -9.21
CA ILE A 22 14.65 9.91 -9.30
C ILE A 22 13.76 10.68 -8.34
N ASP A 23 12.70 11.30 -8.85
CA ASP A 23 11.66 11.91 -8.03
C ASP A 23 10.48 10.93 -7.94
N SER A 24 10.11 10.51 -6.72
CA SER A 24 8.95 9.66 -6.46
C SER A 24 7.96 10.35 -5.54
N TYR A 25 6.71 10.44 -6.00
CA TYR A 25 5.62 10.99 -5.20
C TYR A 25 5.14 10.03 -4.10
N ALA A 26 5.65 8.80 -4.06
CA ALA A 26 5.37 7.83 -3.02
C ALA A 26 6.58 6.92 -2.77
N CYS A 27 7.26 7.12 -1.65
CA CYS A 27 8.11 6.07 -1.09
C CYS A 27 7.33 5.39 0.03
N ARG A 28 6.76 4.23 -0.29
CA ARG A 28 6.23 3.32 0.71
C ARG A 28 7.41 2.84 1.55
N THR A 29 7.62 3.46 2.68
CA THR A 29 8.56 2.91 3.64
C THR A 29 7.81 1.85 4.44
N GLY A 30 8.45 0.70 4.67
CA GLY A 30 7.87 -0.35 5.49
C GLY A 30 7.72 0.21 6.90
N MET A 31 6.52 0.61 7.30
CA MET A 31 6.25 0.84 8.71
C MET A 31 6.55 -0.49 9.40
N GLY A 32 7.57 -0.45 10.26
CA GLY A 32 8.07 -1.62 10.98
C GLY A 32 7.00 -2.34 11.78
N ASN A 33 7.40 -3.48 12.36
CA ASN A 33 6.58 -4.31 13.22
C ASN A 33 5.68 -3.51 14.16
N ARG A 34 4.53 -4.12 14.50
CA ARG A 34 3.57 -3.54 15.44
C ARG A 34 4.31 -3.02 16.68
N PRO A 35 4.07 -1.77 17.07
CA PRO A 35 4.63 -1.28 18.31
C PRO A 35 4.13 -2.12 19.49
N GLU A 36 4.94 -2.22 20.54
CA GLU A 36 4.55 -2.91 21.78
C GLU A 36 3.41 -2.18 22.51
N TYR A 37 3.23 -0.87 22.23
CA TYR A 37 2.24 -0.04 22.91
C TYR A 37 1.25 0.63 21.94
N PRO A 38 -0.06 0.68 22.28
CA PRO A 38 -1.10 1.33 21.46
C PRO A 38 -0.85 2.81 21.14
N ILE A 39 -0.12 3.52 22.01
CA ILE A 39 0.19 4.95 21.80
C ILE A 39 1.16 5.19 20.65
N GLU A 40 2.00 4.21 20.34
CA GLU A 40 2.95 4.23 19.22
C GLU A 40 2.26 3.89 17.88
N GLU A 41 1.01 3.37 17.89
CA GLU A 41 0.19 3.27 16.68
C GLU A 41 -0.22 4.66 16.17
N ALA A 42 -0.51 5.57 17.11
CA ALA A 42 -0.85 6.96 16.82
C ALA A 42 0.39 7.79 16.40
N ILE A 43 1.57 7.49 16.96
CA ILE A 43 2.81 8.20 16.69
C ILE A 43 3.90 7.19 16.31
N GLN A 44 4.08 6.94 15.01
CA GLN A 44 5.15 6.06 14.52
C GLN A 44 6.39 6.87 14.16
N PHE A 45 7.34 6.87 15.08
CA PHE A 45 8.60 7.61 14.96
C PHE A 45 9.61 6.99 13.97
N PHE A 46 9.39 5.75 13.52
CA PHE A 46 10.40 4.98 12.79
C PHE A 46 9.90 4.50 11.42
N PRO A 47 9.99 5.35 10.38
CA PRO A 47 9.58 4.98 9.03
C PRO A 47 10.48 3.93 8.36
N GLN A 48 11.53 3.39 9.01
CA GLN A 48 12.52 2.47 8.40
C GLN A 48 13.02 2.98 7.04
N THR A 49 13.48 4.23 7.00
CA THR A 49 13.95 4.86 5.75
C THR A 49 15.15 4.15 5.15
N ASN A 50 15.96 3.45 5.95
CA ASN A 50 17.16 2.76 5.48
C ASN A 50 16.83 1.51 4.65
N GLU A 51 15.75 0.82 5.01
CA GLU A 51 15.26 -0.40 4.39
C GLU A 51 14.25 -0.10 3.26
N SER A 52 13.92 1.17 3.07
CA SER A 52 12.98 1.61 2.05
C SER A 52 13.50 1.35 0.62
N LEU A 53 12.58 1.09 -0.30
CA LEU A 53 12.91 0.94 -1.72
C LEU A 53 13.65 2.18 -2.27
N ALA A 54 13.34 3.39 -1.80
CA ALA A 54 14.03 4.60 -2.21
C ALA A 54 15.51 4.59 -1.80
N GLN A 55 15.82 4.18 -0.57
CA GLN A 55 17.21 4.04 -0.13
C GLN A 55 17.94 2.91 -0.87
N LEU A 56 17.27 1.77 -1.07
CA LEU A 56 17.82 0.64 -1.83
C LEU A 56 18.16 1.04 -3.28
N LEU A 57 17.27 1.81 -3.93
CA LEU A 57 17.51 2.37 -5.26
C LEU A 57 18.65 3.39 -5.25
N ALA A 58 18.69 4.32 -4.28
CA ALA A 58 19.77 5.29 -4.17
C ALA A 58 21.14 4.61 -4.05
N ASN A 59 21.22 3.57 -3.23
CA ASN A 59 22.45 2.79 -3.02
C ASN A 59 22.86 2.02 -4.29
N HIS A 60 21.91 1.32 -4.92
CA HIS A 60 22.18 0.49 -6.10
C HIS A 60 22.54 1.32 -7.34
N LEU A 61 21.76 2.36 -7.61
CA LEU A 61 21.94 3.19 -8.80
C LEU A 61 23.02 4.26 -8.62
N ARG A 62 23.50 4.48 -7.38
CA ARG A 62 24.48 5.52 -7.03
C ARG A 62 24.03 6.93 -7.43
N ILE A 63 22.73 7.18 -7.35
CA ILE A 63 22.11 8.49 -7.64
C ILE A 63 21.19 8.92 -6.50
N LYS A 64 20.82 10.20 -6.48
CA LYS A 64 19.84 10.70 -5.50
C LYS A 64 18.44 10.20 -5.82
N VAL A 65 17.74 9.71 -4.81
CA VAL A 65 16.30 9.47 -4.88
C VAL A 65 15.59 10.46 -3.96
N ARG A 66 14.64 11.21 -4.48
CA ARG A 66 13.85 12.19 -3.74
C ARG A 66 12.42 11.65 -3.65
N ALA A 67 11.91 11.42 -2.44
CA ALA A 67 10.57 10.88 -2.30
C ALA A 67 9.85 11.29 -1.02
N PHE A 68 8.52 11.28 -1.05
CA PHE A 68 7.73 11.48 0.17
C PHE A 68 7.72 10.21 1.03
N VAL A 69 7.97 10.37 2.32
CA VAL A 69 7.72 9.32 3.32
C VAL A 69 6.23 9.33 3.64
N ARG A 70 5.52 8.29 3.21
CA ARG A 70 4.05 8.18 3.32
C ARG A 70 3.64 6.81 3.80
N ARG A 71 2.56 6.75 4.58
CA ARG A 71 1.89 5.49 4.94
C ARG A 71 1.15 4.91 3.74
N SER A 72 0.99 3.59 3.70
CA SER A 72 0.06 2.96 2.76
C SER A 72 -1.34 2.99 3.37
N ASP A 73 -2.34 3.43 2.59
CA ASP A 73 -3.73 3.42 3.02
C ASP A 73 -4.46 2.21 2.45
N TYR A 74 -4.80 1.28 3.35
CA TYR A 74 -5.52 0.04 3.04
C TYR A 74 -7.03 0.13 3.29
N ARG A 75 -7.56 1.24 3.84
CA ARG A 75 -8.94 1.32 4.37
C ARG A 75 -10.01 0.89 3.37
N ASN A 76 -9.80 1.23 2.10
CA ASN A 76 -10.75 0.98 1.02
C ASN A 76 -10.39 -0.25 0.16
N THR A 77 -9.31 -0.96 0.46
CA THR A 77 -8.84 -2.08 -0.37
C THR A 77 -9.85 -3.24 -0.44
N TRP A 78 -10.65 -3.44 0.62
CA TRP A 78 -11.74 -4.42 0.67
C TRP A 78 -13.12 -3.77 0.52
N GLY A 79 -13.17 -2.62 -0.14
CA GLY A 79 -14.39 -1.89 -0.48
C GLY A 79 -14.42 -0.50 0.17
N SER A 80 -14.75 0.52 -0.62
CA SER A 80 -15.03 1.86 -0.13
C SER A 80 -16.32 1.88 0.70
N PHE A 81 -16.62 3.02 1.32
CA PHE A 81 -17.88 3.20 2.03
C PHE A 81 -19.08 3.03 1.08
N GLU A 82 -19.01 3.65 -0.09
CA GLU A 82 -20.05 3.63 -1.13
C GLU A 82 -20.27 2.21 -1.64
N GLU A 83 -19.18 1.49 -1.94
CA GLU A 83 -19.22 0.08 -2.35
C GLU A 83 -19.86 -0.80 -1.28
N ARG A 84 -19.57 -0.57 0.01
CA ARG A 84 -20.22 -1.30 1.11
C ARG A 84 -21.72 -1.00 1.18
N GLN A 85 -22.17 0.22 0.88
CA GLN A 85 -23.60 0.51 0.80
C GLN A 85 -24.24 -0.14 -0.43
N LEU A 86 -23.59 -0.06 -1.60
CA LEU A 86 -24.07 -0.72 -2.83
C LEU A 86 -24.17 -2.24 -2.65
N GLY A 87 -23.19 -2.84 -1.97
CA GLY A 87 -23.18 -4.27 -1.65
C GLY A 87 -24.38 -4.72 -0.81
N LYS A 88 -24.92 -3.85 0.05
CA LYS A 88 -26.18 -4.13 0.79
C LYS A 88 -27.38 -4.13 -0.15
N LEU A 89 -27.40 -3.21 -1.12
CA LEU A 89 -28.48 -3.08 -2.10
C LEU A 89 -28.53 -4.25 -3.09
N CYS A 90 -27.39 -4.90 -3.36
CA CYS A 90 -27.36 -6.12 -4.16
C CYS A 90 -28.31 -7.21 -3.63
N GLY A 91 -28.66 -7.24 -2.34
CA GLY A 91 -29.60 -8.22 -1.79
C GLY A 91 -31.08 -7.81 -1.83
N ILE A 92 -31.37 -6.56 -2.22
CA ILE A 92 -32.70 -5.94 -2.08
C ILE A 92 -33.30 -5.59 -3.45
N SER A 93 -32.48 -5.19 -4.42
CA SER A 93 -32.96 -4.96 -5.78
C SER A 93 -33.09 -6.29 -6.50
N ASP A 94 -34.26 -6.61 -7.04
CA ASP A 94 -34.50 -7.68 -8.02
C ASP A 94 -33.68 -7.43 -9.30
N ASN A 95 -32.35 -7.59 -9.23
CA ASN A 95 -31.38 -7.34 -10.30
C ASN A 95 -31.40 -5.93 -10.93
N ALA A 96 -32.06 -4.94 -10.31
CA ALA A 96 -32.14 -3.57 -10.81
C ALA A 96 -30.92 -2.67 -10.47
N ALA A 97 -29.99 -3.14 -9.63
CA ALA A 97 -28.77 -2.40 -9.35
C ALA A 97 -27.80 -2.44 -10.57
N PRO A 98 -27.17 -1.31 -10.93
CA PRO A 98 -26.17 -1.30 -11.99
C PRO A 98 -25.01 -2.23 -11.62
N GLY A 99 -24.74 -3.23 -12.47
CA GLY A 99 -23.59 -4.12 -12.34
C GLY A 99 -23.89 -5.45 -11.64
N GLU A 100 -24.72 -6.31 -12.24
CA GLU A 100 -24.90 -7.71 -11.81
C GLU A 100 -23.55 -8.43 -11.60
N GLU A 101 -22.58 -8.18 -12.48
CA GLU A 101 -21.23 -8.74 -12.37
C GLU A 101 -20.50 -8.25 -11.12
N TRP A 102 -20.59 -6.94 -10.83
CA TRP A 102 -20.01 -6.35 -9.62
C TRP A 102 -20.68 -6.92 -8.37
N CYS A 103 -22.01 -7.01 -8.34
CA CYS A 103 -22.74 -7.62 -7.23
C CYS A 103 -22.39 -9.10 -7.04
N ARG A 104 -22.24 -9.87 -8.13
CA ARG A 104 -21.80 -11.27 -8.10
C ARG A 104 -20.40 -11.38 -7.49
N ARG A 105 -19.46 -10.54 -7.92
CA ARG A 105 -18.10 -10.47 -7.38
C ARG A 105 -18.11 -10.08 -5.91
N TRP A 106 -18.87 -9.05 -5.53
CA TRP A 106 -19.01 -8.61 -4.14
C TRP A 106 -19.51 -9.73 -3.23
N ARG A 107 -20.56 -10.45 -3.65
CA ARG A 107 -21.11 -11.59 -2.90
C ARG A 107 -20.11 -12.75 -2.78
N ALA A 108 -19.36 -13.05 -3.85
CA ALA A 108 -18.33 -14.07 -3.81
C ALA A 108 -17.24 -13.74 -2.77
N LEU A 109 -16.72 -12.51 -2.80
CA LEU A 109 -15.71 -12.05 -1.84
C LEU A 109 -16.26 -11.99 -0.41
N ALA A 110 -17.53 -11.60 -0.23
CA ALA A 110 -18.18 -11.61 1.08
C ALA A 110 -18.32 -13.04 1.64
N LYS A 111 -18.71 -14.00 0.79
CA LYS A 111 -18.79 -15.42 1.16
C LYS A 111 -17.42 -15.98 1.52
N GLU A 112 -16.40 -15.65 0.75
CA GLU A 112 -15.02 -16.06 1.02
C GLU A 112 -14.52 -15.54 2.37
N ARG A 113 -14.70 -14.24 2.65
CA ARG A 113 -14.35 -13.64 3.95
C ARG A 113 -15.06 -14.32 5.11
N LYS A 114 -16.36 -14.64 4.95
CA LYS A 114 -17.13 -15.38 5.94
C LYS A 114 -16.57 -16.78 6.16
N ASN A 115 -16.33 -17.53 5.10
CA ASN A 115 -15.78 -18.88 5.18
C ASN A 115 -14.41 -18.89 5.88
N ASN A 116 -13.52 -17.95 5.54
CA ASN A 116 -12.21 -17.83 6.18
C ASN A 116 -12.34 -17.52 7.68
N ASN A 117 -13.24 -16.60 8.04
CA ASN A 117 -13.50 -16.27 9.43
C ASN A 117 -14.06 -17.46 10.22
N ASP A 118 -15.01 -18.20 9.64
CA ASP A 118 -15.64 -19.36 10.27
C ASP A 118 -14.66 -20.53 10.44
N ALA A 119 -13.75 -20.73 9.47
CA ALA A 119 -12.80 -21.84 9.48
C ALA A 119 -11.50 -21.54 10.27
N LEU A 120 -11.00 -20.31 10.22
CA LEU A 120 -9.67 -19.95 10.69
C LEU A 120 -9.65 -18.90 11.80
N THR A 121 -10.82 -18.43 12.24
CA THR A 121 -11.00 -17.36 13.25
C THR A 121 -10.38 -16.00 12.88
N PHE A 122 -10.01 -15.80 11.61
CA PHE A 122 -9.60 -14.50 11.08
C PHE A 122 -10.23 -14.22 9.71
N THR A 123 -10.50 -12.94 9.43
CA THR A 123 -10.99 -12.52 8.12
C THR A 123 -9.81 -12.31 7.18
N TYR A 124 -9.82 -13.03 6.04
CA TYR A 124 -8.84 -12.85 4.96
C TYR A 124 -9.53 -12.93 3.60
N GLN A 125 -8.90 -12.33 2.59
CA GLN A 125 -9.40 -12.31 1.22
C GLN A 125 -8.31 -12.82 0.24
N THR A 126 -8.31 -14.12 -0.02
CA THR A 126 -7.41 -14.86 -0.91
C THR A 126 -7.51 -14.41 -2.36
N MET A 127 -8.70 -14.03 -2.83
CA MET A 127 -8.89 -13.48 -4.18
C MET A 127 -8.23 -12.11 -4.38
N GLY A 128 -7.70 -11.50 -3.30
CA GLY A 128 -7.01 -10.22 -3.34
C GLY A 128 -7.93 -9.02 -3.16
N ALA A 129 -7.33 -7.84 -3.03
CA ALA A 129 -8.03 -6.58 -2.82
C ALA A 129 -8.93 -6.21 -4.02
N MET A 130 -10.05 -5.54 -3.76
CA MET A 130 -10.92 -4.99 -4.80
C MET A 130 -10.37 -3.67 -5.34
N ASN A 131 -9.84 -2.84 -4.44
CA ASN A 131 -9.23 -1.56 -4.79
C ASN A 131 -7.73 -1.59 -4.54
N PRO A 132 -6.94 -0.87 -5.37
CA PRO A 132 -5.52 -0.73 -5.15
C PRO A 132 -5.23 -0.01 -3.83
N VAL A 133 -4.10 -0.33 -3.22
CA VAL A 133 -3.56 0.41 -2.06
C VAL A 133 -3.14 1.79 -2.54
N ILE A 134 -3.63 2.83 -1.87
CA ILE A 134 -3.29 4.23 -2.19
C ILE A 134 -2.27 4.80 -1.20
N SER A 135 -1.72 5.97 -1.52
CA SER A 135 -0.87 6.68 -0.56
C SER A 135 -1.73 7.34 0.51
N GLY A 136 -1.40 7.08 1.77
CA GLY A 136 -1.95 7.77 2.93
C GLY A 136 -1.11 8.95 3.36
N ASP A 137 -1.31 9.38 4.60
CA ASP A 137 -0.67 10.57 5.17
C ASP A 137 0.82 10.36 5.49
N THR A 138 1.54 11.47 5.63
CA THR A 138 2.89 11.47 6.18
C THR A 138 2.79 11.25 7.69
N PRO A 139 3.52 10.26 8.27
CA PRO A 139 3.53 10.05 9.72
C PRO A 139 3.91 11.32 10.50
N ILE A 140 3.41 11.44 11.72
CA ILE A 140 3.85 12.50 12.64
C ILE A 140 5.31 12.24 13.03
N GLY A 141 6.15 13.27 12.98
CA GLY A 141 7.56 13.20 13.39
C GLY A 141 8.54 12.81 12.27
N VAL A 142 8.08 12.57 11.05
CA VAL A 142 8.97 12.42 9.88
C VAL A 142 9.04 13.72 9.06
N PRO A 143 10.12 13.96 8.29
CA PRO A 143 10.22 15.14 7.46
C PRO A 143 9.02 15.28 6.51
N GLY A 144 8.33 16.42 6.62
CA GLY A 144 7.28 16.78 5.68
C GLY A 144 7.84 17.05 4.29
N GLY A 145 7.08 16.71 3.26
CA GLY A 145 7.49 16.95 1.88
C GLY A 145 8.41 15.88 1.31
N HIS A 146 9.23 16.28 0.36
CA HIS A 146 10.19 15.40 -0.27
C HIS A 146 11.41 15.18 0.64
N PHE A 147 11.75 13.92 0.88
CA PHE A 147 12.96 13.49 1.58
C PHE A 147 14.01 13.04 0.55
N ASP A 148 15.24 13.51 0.70
CA ASP A 148 16.36 13.15 -0.18
C ASP A 148 17.11 11.93 0.38
N PHE A 149 16.95 10.79 -0.28
CA PHE A 149 17.72 9.57 -0.06
C PHE A 149 19.00 9.63 -0.89
N LEU A 150 20.13 9.74 -0.18
CA LEU A 150 21.46 9.77 -0.77
C LEU A 150 22.08 8.37 -0.77
N PRO A 151 22.91 8.02 -1.77
CA PRO A 151 23.67 6.78 -1.75
C PRO A 151 24.53 6.67 -0.48
N LYS A 152 24.53 5.49 0.14
CA LYS A 152 25.38 5.15 1.29
C LYS A 152 26.49 4.16 0.90
#